data_AF-A0A953L5J4-F1
#
_entry.id   AF-A0A953L5J4-F1
#
_cell.length_a   1.000
_cell.length_b   1.000
_cell.length_c   1.000
_cell.angle_alpha   90.00
_cell.angle_beta   90.00
_cell.angle_gamma   90.00
#
_symmetry.space_group_name_H-M   'P 1'
#
loop_
_entity.id
_entity.type
_entity.pdbx_description
1 polymer ?
#
loop_
_entity_poly.entity_id
_entity_poly.type
_entity_poly.pdbx_seq_one_letter_code
_entity_poly.pdbx_strand_id
1 'polypeptide(L)'
;MNFNLDRDLVFLDIESTGLHVIHDRIIQLALIKYQKGKEEPEEYTVLVNPGREISEESISIHGITPEMVADKPFFKEVAREVHSFIGSADLAGYNSNRFDVPMLMEELDRAGIPLDMSERRTIDVMRIFTKMEPRNLAAALKFYTGQELENAHDALEDVRATVKVLHGQLDRYADTPYDDGDGNISKPVQNDMQALHDFTTDLRFADVTQKLKYDLDGQVVFNFGKYNGQPVGKFLYKDRQYLGWMLNKDFSYQVKDIIQKEVKAYADNLAKGQNA
;
A
#
# COMPACT_ATOMS: atom_id res chain seq x y z
N MET A 1 24.82 -20.22 0.87
CA MET A 1 25.00 -19.59 2.20
C MET A 1 23.94 -20.19 3.08
N ASN A 2 24.29 -20.78 4.22
CA ASN A 2 23.34 -21.53 5.07
C ASN A 2 22.93 -20.67 6.27
N PHE A 3 21.70 -20.82 6.75
CA PHE A 3 21.24 -20.13 7.95
C PHE A 3 21.99 -20.63 9.19
N ASN A 4 22.43 -19.70 10.05
CA ASN A 4 23.00 -20.05 11.35
C ASN A 4 21.86 -20.25 12.37
N LEU A 5 21.31 -21.46 12.41
CA LEU A 5 20.14 -21.80 13.19
C LEU A 5 20.52 -22.35 14.57
N ASP A 6 20.04 -21.71 15.64
CA ASP A 6 19.99 -22.29 16.98
C ASP A 6 18.68 -23.10 17.21
N ARG A 7 17.67 -22.88 16.34
CA ARG A 7 16.34 -23.49 16.26
C ARG A 7 15.87 -23.57 14.80
N ASP A 8 14.97 -24.49 14.48
CA ASP A 8 14.31 -24.54 13.17
C ASP A 8 13.64 -23.20 12.82
N LEU A 9 13.59 -22.88 11.53
CA LEU A 9 12.98 -21.67 10.99
C LEU A 9 11.98 -22.04 9.90
N VAL A 10 10.74 -21.55 10.02
CA VAL A 10 9.69 -21.76 9.02
C VAL A 10 9.35 -20.44 8.35
N PHE A 11 9.53 -20.39 7.03
CA PHE A 11 8.97 -19.34 6.20
C PHE A 11 7.50 -19.65 5.92
N LEU A 12 6.63 -18.64 5.99
CA LEU A 12 5.22 -18.77 5.66
C LEU A 12 4.69 -17.63 4.79
N ASP A 13 3.67 -17.96 4.01
CA ASP A 13 2.87 -17.04 3.20
C ASP A 13 1.42 -17.57 3.11
N ILE A 14 0.44 -16.68 3.17
CA ILE A 14 -0.99 -17.00 3.22
C ILE A 14 -1.78 -16.24 2.15
N GLU A 15 -2.61 -16.97 1.42
CA GLU A 15 -3.73 -16.39 0.68
C GLU A 15 -5.03 -16.57 1.47
N SER A 16 -5.90 -15.56 1.46
CA SER A 16 -7.05 -15.51 2.37
C SER A 16 -8.28 -14.85 1.75
N THR A 17 -9.44 -15.04 2.38
CA THR A 17 -10.73 -14.52 1.89
C THR A 17 -10.83 -13.00 1.88
N GLY A 18 -9.94 -12.30 2.57
CA GLY A 18 -9.91 -10.86 2.77
C GLY A 18 -8.78 -10.45 3.73
N LEU A 19 -8.69 -9.16 4.05
CA LEU A 19 -7.56 -8.59 4.82
C LEU A 19 -7.82 -8.51 6.34
N HIS A 20 -8.94 -9.01 6.84
CA HIS A 20 -9.31 -8.87 8.25
C HIS A 20 -8.94 -10.12 9.07
N VAL A 21 -7.83 -10.04 9.82
CA VAL A 21 -7.25 -11.15 10.62
C VAL A 21 -8.27 -12.01 11.39
N ILE A 22 -9.19 -11.36 12.12
CA ILE A 22 -10.13 -12.06 13.00
C ILE A 22 -11.27 -12.75 12.24
N HIS A 23 -11.66 -12.21 11.08
CA HIS A 23 -12.89 -12.61 10.39
C HIS A 23 -12.58 -13.44 9.16
N ASP A 24 -11.56 -13.09 8.40
CA ASP A 24 -11.19 -13.80 7.19
C ASP A 24 -10.53 -15.15 7.48
N ARG A 25 -10.51 -15.99 6.43
CA ARG A 25 -10.06 -17.38 6.50
C ARG A 25 -8.91 -17.61 5.54
N ILE A 26 -8.00 -18.50 5.93
CA ILE A 26 -6.95 -19.00 5.04
C ILE A 26 -7.60 -19.79 3.90
N ILE A 27 -7.10 -19.60 2.68
CA ILE A 27 -7.47 -20.31 1.44
C ILE A 27 -6.27 -21.12 0.93
N GLN A 28 -5.07 -20.56 1.01
CA GLN A 28 -3.82 -21.24 0.70
C GLN A 28 -2.80 -20.97 1.80
N LEU A 29 -2.03 -21.98 2.16
CA LEU A 29 -0.89 -21.86 3.05
C LEU A 29 0.33 -22.50 2.38
N ALA A 30 1.44 -21.76 2.32
CA ALA A 30 2.73 -22.27 1.91
C ALA A 30 3.74 -22.14 3.06
N LEU A 31 4.51 -23.19 3.32
CA LEU A 31 5.52 -23.26 4.36
C LEU A 31 6.82 -23.82 3.79
N ILE A 32 7.96 -23.23 4.18
CA ILE A 32 9.29 -23.77 3.91
C ILE A 32 10.05 -23.84 5.22
N LYS A 33 10.44 -25.04 5.65
CA LYS A 33 11.14 -25.29 6.90
C LYS A 33 12.62 -25.55 6.68
N TYR A 34 13.44 -24.70 7.26
CA TYR A 34 14.86 -24.95 7.45
C TYR A 34 15.08 -25.54 8.84
N GLN A 35 15.63 -26.75 8.88
CA GLN A 35 15.89 -27.44 10.13
C GLN A 35 17.34 -27.25 10.57
N LYS A 36 17.54 -27.09 11.88
CA LYS A 36 18.87 -26.97 12.45
C LYS A 36 19.71 -28.21 12.12
N GLY A 37 20.83 -27.99 11.45
CA GLY A 37 21.78 -29.06 11.10
C GLY A 37 21.40 -29.89 9.88
N LYS A 38 20.31 -29.55 9.17
CA LYS A 38 20.02 -30.09 7.85
C LYS A 38 20.38 -29.06 6.77
N GLU A 39 20.79 -29.57 5.61
CA GLU A 39 21.18 -28.73 4.46
C GLU A 39 19.96 -28.35 3.61
N GLU A 40 19.10 -29.32 3.31
CA GLU A 40 17.93 -29.13 2.46
C GLU A 40 16.68 -28.74 3.30
N PRO A 41 15.89 -27.75 2.84
CA PRO A 41 14.62 -27.42 3.45
C PRO A 41 13.53 -28.45 3.12
N GLU A 42 12.49 -28.48 3.94
CA GLU A 42 11.25 -29.22 3.69
C GLU A 42 10.15 -28.22 3.28
N GLU A 43 9.33 -28.55 2.29
CA GLU A 43 8.24 -27.69 1.80
C GLU A 43 6.88 -28.32 2.09
N TYR A 44 5.89 -27.47 2.41
CA TYR A 44 4.50 -27.86 2.59
C TYR A 44 3.59 -26.81 1.97
N THR A 45 2.64 -27.23 1.14
CA THR A 45 1.63 -26.34 0.58
C THR A 45 0.27 -27.01 0.62
N VAL A 46 -0.77 -26.23 0.92
CA VAL A 46 -2.13 -26.71 0.97
C VAL A 46 -3.11 -25.64 0.52
N LEU A 47 -4.06 -26.04 -0.34
CA LEU A 47 -5.30 -25.31 -0.57
C LEU A 47 -6.37 -25.84 0.37
N VAL A 48 -7.13 -24.96 0.98
CA VAL A 48 -8.21 -25.31 1.91
C VAL A 48 -9.52 -24.66 1.50
N ASN A 49 -10.63 -25.35 1.76
CA ASN A 49 -11.95 -24.77 1.66
C ASN A 49 -12.16 -23.82 2.87
N PRO A 50 -12.36 -22.50 2.66
CA PRO A 50 -12.51 -21.55 3.76
C PRO A 50 -13.88 -21.67 4.46
N GLY A 51 -14.83 -22.40 3.89
CA GLY A 51 -16.19 -22.54 4.41
C GLY A 51 -17.01 -21.24 4.39
N ARG A 52 -16.58 -20.26 3.58
CA ARG A 52 -17.21 -18.94 3.43
C ARG A 52 -16.91 -18.33 2.07
N GLU A 53 -17.55 -17.21 1.76
CA GLU A 53 -17.30 -16.43 0.54
C GLU A 53 -15.90 -15.81 0.55
N ILE A 54 -15.29 -15.76 -0.64
CA ILE A 54 -14.01 -15.10 -0.94
C ILE A 54 -14.34 -13.74 -1.57
N SER A 55 -13.73 -12.65 -1.10
CA SER A 55 -13.99 -11.33 -1.66
C SER A 55 -13.51 -11.21 -3.11
N GLU A 56 -14.21 -10.42 -3.93
CA GLU A 56 -13.79 -10.17 -5.33
C GLU A 56 -12.41 -9.50 -5.40
N GLU A 57 -12.08 -8.63 -4.43
CA GLU A 57 -10.76 -8.01 -4.31
C GLU A 57 -9.67 -9.07 -4.10
N SER A 58 -9.87 -10.01 -3.16
CA SER A 58 -8.94 -11.14 -2.94
C SER A 58 -8.79 -11.99 -4.20
N ILE A 59 -9.90 -12.35 -4.86
CA ILE A 59 -9.87 -13.12 -6.12
C ILE A 59 -9.06 -12.37 -7.19
N SER A 60 -9.22 -11.04 -7.30
CA SER A 60 -8.47 -10.24 -8.28
C SER A 60 -6.96 -10.21 -8.02
N ILE A 61 -6.54 -10.41 -6.76
CA ILE A 61 -5.13 -10.40 -6.36
C ILE A 61 -4.49 -11.78 -6.58
N HIS A 62 -5.03 -12.83 -5.98
CA HIS A 62 -4.40 -14.15 -5.95
C HIS A 62 -4.99 -15.15 -6.96
N GLY A 63 -6.13 -14.83 -7.59
CA GLY A 63 -6.73 -15.65 -8.65
C GLY A 63 -7.37 -16.97 -8.21
N ILE A 64 -7.56 -17.19 -6.90
CA ILE A 64 -8.13 -18.44 -6.36
C ILE A 64 -9.64 -18.26 -6.26
N THR A 65 -10.38 -19.02 -7.06
CA THR A 65 -11.84 -18.92 -7.12
C THR A 65 -12.49 -19.91 -6.15
N PRO A 66 -13.76 -19.70 -5.75
CA PRO A 66 -14.50 -20.63 -4.91
C PRO A 66 -14.53 -22.07 -5.47
N GLU A 67 -14.57 -22.22 -6.79
CA GLU A 67 -14.59 -23.52 -7.47
C GLU A 67 -13.28 -24.30 -7.29
N MET A 68 -12.14 -23.60 -7.22
CA MET A 68 -10.81 -24.22 -7.04
C MET A 68 -10.64 -24.86 -5.65
N VAL A 69 -11.39 -24.39 -4.66
CA VAL A 69 -11.29 -24.82 -3.26
C VAL A 69 -12.51 -25.57 -2.75
N ALA A 70 -13.55 -25.74 -3.56
CA ALA A 70 -14.80 -26.38 -3.15
C ALA A 70 -14.61 -27.84 -2.67
N ASP A 71 -13.72 -28.58 -3.31
CA ASP A 71 -13.38 -29.98 -3.02
C ASP A 71 -12.17 -30.16 -2.09
N LYS A 72 -11.59 -29.05 -1.60
CA LYS A 72 -10.40 -29.04 -0.73
C LYS A 72 -10.79 -29.24 0.74
N PRO A 73 -9.88 -29.74 1.59
CA PRO A 73 -10.17 -29.93 3.01
C PRO A 73 -10.45 -28.59 3.70
N PHE A 74 -11.27 -28.58 4.74
CA PHE A 74 -11.34 -27.43 5.64
C PHE A 74 -10.02 -27.31 6.43
N PHE A 75 -9.65 -26.09 6.84
CA PHE A 75 -8.42 -25.87 7.61
C PHE A 75 -8.31 -26.79 8.85
N LYS A 76 -9.41 -27.01 9.58
CA LYS A 76 -9.44 -27.90 10.76
C LYS A 76 -8.96 -29.34 10.48
N GLU A 77 -9.08 -29.81 9.24
CA GLU A 77 -8.70 -31.17 8.84
C GLU A 77 -7.18 -31.28 8.62
N VAL A 78 -6.53 -30.18 8.24
CA VAL A 78 -5.07 -30.09 8.03
C VAL A 78 -4.33 -29.40 9.18
N ALA A 79 -5.05 -28.77 10.12
CA ALA A 79 -4.49 -27.99 11.22
C ALA A 79 -3.43 -28.75 12.04
N ARG A 80 -3.64 -30.05 12.30
CA ARG A 80 -2.68 -30.87 13.04
C ARG A 80 -1.38 -31.09 12.26
N GLU A 81 -1.48 -31.28 10.94
CA GLU A 81 -0.32 -31.44 10.07
C GLU A 81 0.47 -30.13 10.02
N VAL A 82 -0.20 -29.01 9.78
CA VAL A 82 0.38 -27.64 9.79
C VAL A 82 1.09 -27.36 11.11
N HIS A 83 0.42 -27.57 12.24
CA HIS A 83 1.00 -27.33 13.56
C HIS A 83 2.22 -28.24 13.81
N SER A 84 2.18 -29.49 13.36
CA SER A 84 3.30 -30.43 13.51
C SER A 84 4.48 -30.07 12.61
N PHE A 85 4.22 -29.63 11.38
CA PHE A 85 5.23 -29.14 10.46
C PHE A 85 5.98 -27.95 11.07
N ILE A 86 5.25 -26.99 11.64
CA ILE A 86 5.83 -25.84 12.34
C ILE A 86 6.62 -26.28 13.57
N GLY A 87 6.08 -27.19 14.38
CA GLY A 87 6.76 -27.68 15.58
C GLY A 87 7.13 -26.53 16.51
N SER A 88 8.36 -26.47 17.02
CA SER A 88 8.87 -25.37 17.85
C SER A 88 9.59 -24.25 17.08
N ALA A 89 9.55 -24.29 15.74
CA ALA A 89 10.31 -23.37 14.89
C ALA A 89 9.98 -21.89 15.13
N ASP A 90 10.95 -21.02 14.87
CA ASP A 90 10.67 -19.61 14.66
C ASP A 90 9.95 -19.40 13.32
N LEU A 91 9.28 -18.27 13.17
CA LEU A 91 8.53 -17.93 11.97
C LEU A 91 9.19 -16.78 11.20
N ALA A 92 9.21 -16.86 9.88
CA ALA A 92 9.67 -15.82 8.99
C ALA A 92 8.72 -15.60 7.82
N GLY A 93 8.66 -14.39 7.29
CA GLY A 93 7.90 -14.10 6.07
C GLY A 93 8.10 -12.66 5.62
N TYR A 94 7.45 -12.27 4.53
CA TYR A 94 7.52 -10.91 4.00
C TYR A 94 6.28 -10.12 4.45
N ASN A 95 6.45 -9.15 5.36
CA ASN A 95 5.32 -8.42 5.97
C ASN A 95 4.39 -9.30 6.85
N SER A 96 4.89 -10.46 7.29
CA SER A 96 4.09 -11.51 7.92
C SER A 96 3.70 -11.25 9.37
N ASN A 97 4.45 -10.40 10.08
CA ASN A 97 4.22 -10.16 11.51
C ASN A 97 2.87 -9.51 11.81
N ARG A 98 2.29 -8.82 10.82
CA ARG A 98 1.01 -8.11 10.96
C ARG A 98 -0.18 -8.85 10.37
N PHE A 99 0.06 -9.85 9.54
CA PHE A 99 -0.99 -10.51 8.78
C PHE A 99 -0.89 -12.02 8.85
N ASP A 100 0.09 -12.65 8.20
CA ASP A 100 0.17 -14.11 8.07
C ASP A 100 0.28 -14.83 9.40
N VAL A 101 1.17 -14.35 10.29
CA VAL A 101 1.35 -14.97 11.61
C VAL A 101 0.06 -14.86 12.44
N PRO A 102 -0.56 -13.67 12.60
CA PRO A 102 -1.88 -13.57 13.24
C PRO A 102 -2.98 -14.42 12.59
N MET A 103 -3.06 -14.45 11.24
CA MET A 103 -4.05 -15.26 10.51
C MET A 103 -3.91 -16.75 10.82
N LEU A 104 -2.67 -17.25 10.83
CA LEU A 104 -2.37 -18.62 11.19
C LEU A 104 -2.73 -18.94 12.64
N MET A 105 -2.45 -18.01 13.57
CA MET A 105 -2.85 -18.16 14.98
C MET A 105 -4.37 -18.29 15.13
N GLU A 106 -5.13 -17.41 14.46
CA GLU A 106 -6.61 -17.43 14.50
C GLU A 106 -7.18 -18.72 13.89
N GLU A 107 -6.66 -19.20 12.76
CA GLU A 107 -7.13 -20.47 12.17
C GLU A 107 -6.80 -21.68 13.03
N LEU A 108 -5.61 -21.71 13.63
CA LEU A 108 -5.20 -22.78 14.53
C LEU A 108 -6.01 -22.76 15.84
N ASP A 109 -6.33 -21.59 16.37
CA ASP A 109 -7.22 -21.44 17.53
C ASP A 109 -8.65 -21.92 17.21
N ARG A 110 -9.21 -21.54 16.05
CA ARG A 110 -10.52 -22.05 15.59
C ARG A 110 -10.53 -23.57 15.40
N ALA A 111 -9.39 -24.18 15.10
CA ALA A 111 -9.23 -25.63 15.03
C ALA A 111 -8.97 -26.30 16.39
N GLY A 112 -8.86 -25.52 17.47
CA GLY A 112 -8.61 -26.00 18.83
C GLY A 112 -7.16 -26.40 19.12
N ILE A 113 -6.20 -25.91 18.32
CA ILE A 113 -4.77 -26.21 18.43
C ILE A 113 -3.97 -24.89 18.40
N PRO A 114 -4.12 -24.01 19.39
CA PRO A 114 -3.55 -22.67 19.35
C PRO A 114 -2.02 -22.69 19.20
N LEU A 115 -1.50 -21.79 18.37
CA LEU A 115 -0.06 -21.62 18.18
C LEU A 115 0.53 -20.71 19.26
N ASP A 116 1.30 -21.29 20.18
CA ASP A 116 2.01 -20.50 21.19
C ASP A 116 3.20 -19.75 20.59
N MET A 117 3.18 -18.42 20.70
CA MET A 117 4.19 -17.50 20.21
C MET A 117 5.14 -16.99 21.31
N SER A 118 4.93 -17.34 22.58
CA SER A 118 5.67 -16.79 23.73
C SER A 118 7.18 -16.98 23.63
N GLU A 119 7.62 -18.14 23.14
CA GLU A 119 9.04 -18.50 23.03
C GLU A 119 9.58 -18.40 21.59
N ARG A 120 8.77 -17.95 20.62
CA ARG A 120 9.15 -17.89 19.19
C ARG A 120 9.58 -16.51 18.77
N ARG A 121 10.60 -16.46 17.91
CA ARG A 121 10.98 -15.26 17.17
C ARG A 121 10.13 -15.16 15.91
N THR A 122 9.81 -13.93 15.52
CA THR A 122 9.23 -13.62 14.23
C THR A 122 10.18 -12.74 13.43
N ILE A 123 10.52 -13.17 12.21
CA ILE A 123 11.49 -12.52 11.33
C ILE A 123 10.75 -11.99 10.11
N ASP A 124 10.54 -10.69 10.08
CA ASP A 124 9.86 -10.01 8.98
C ASP A 124 10.87 -9.43 7.99
N VAL A 125 10.93 -10.03 6.80
CA VAL A 125 11.87 -9.68 5.74
C VAL A 125 11.60 -8.27 5.20
N MET A 126 10.34 -7.84 5.12
CA MET A 126 9.99 -6.47 4.70
C MET A 126 10.52 -5.44 5.70
N ARG A 127 10.45 -5.75 7.01
CA ARG A 127 11.00 -4.86 8.04
C ARG A 127 12.51 -4.77 8.01
N ILE A 128 13.21 -5.85 7.66
CA ILE A 128 14.66 -5.79 7.41
C ILE A 128 14.92 -4.88 6.20
N PHE A 129 14.25 -5.13 5.06
CA PHE A 129 14.42 -4.35 3.85
C PHE A 129 14.19 -2.85 4.08
N THR A 130 13.06 -2.47 4.66
CA THR A 130 12.72 -1.05 4.91
C THR A 130 13.65 -0.36 5.91
N LYS A 131 14.25 -1.09 6.85
CA LYS A 131 15.25 -0.55 7.79
C LYS A 131 16.62 -0.36 7.14
N MET A 132 17.02 -1.29 6.29
CA MET A 132 18.31 -1.26 5.60
C MET A 132 18.30 -0.37 4.36
N GLU A 133 17.14 -0.18 3.74
CA GLU A 133 16.90 0.63 2.54
C GLU A 133 15.87 1.74 2.83
N PRO A 134 16.20 2.75 3.67
CA PRO A 134 15.24 3.77 4.04
C PRO A 134 14.86 4.67 2.86
N ARG A 135 13.62 5.20 2.87
CA ARG A 135 13.10 6.11 1.84
C ARG A 135 13.24 7.57 2.29
N ASN A 136 14.48 8.05 2.38
CA ASN A 136 14.81 9.42 2.75
C ASN A 136 15.87 10.03 1.80
N LEU A 137 16.12 11.34 1.91
CA LEU A 137 17.03 12.06 1.02
C LEU A 137 18.47 11.51 1.07
N ALA A 138 18.98 11.15 2.24
CA ALA A 138 20.33 10.62 2.38
C ALA A 138 20.50 9.28 1.65
N ALA A 139 19.53 8.37 1.81
CA ALA A 139 19.54 7.10 1.10
C ALA A 139 19.34 7.27 -0.41
N ALA A 140 18.48 8.19 -0.84
CA ALA A 140 18.32 8.53 -2.26
C ALA A 140 19.63 9.07 -2.84
N LEU A 141 20.29 10.03 -2.18
CA LEU A 141 21.56 10.59 -2.62
C LEU A 141 22.61 9.50 -2.77
N LYS A 142 22.75 8.63 -1.76
CA LYS A 142 23.67 7.50 -1.81
C LYS A 142 23.35 6.53 -2.93
N PHE A 143 22.08 6.18 -3.11
CA PHE A 143 21.64 5.23 -4.13
C PHE A 143 21.90 5.74 -5.56
N TYR A 144 21.61 7.02 -5.83
CA TYR A 144 21.74 7.59 -7.17
C TYR A 144 23.13 8.11 -7.50
N THR A 145 23.93 8.48 -6.49
CA THR A 145 25.21 9.19 -6.73
C THR A 145 26.41 8.57 -6.02
N GLY A 146 26.20 7.63 -5.08
CA GLY A 146 27.24 7.08 -4.21
C GLY A 146 27.72 8.03 -3.10
N GLN A 147 27.18 9.25 -3.01
CA GLN A 147 27.58 10.26 -2.03
C GLN A 147 26.82 10.11 -0.71
N GLU A 148 27.49 10.40 0.40
CA GLU A 148 26.84 10.55 1.71
C GLU A 148 26.35 11.99 1.89
N LEU A 149 25.23 12.16 2.61
CA LEU A 149 24.70 13.49 2.91
C LEU A 149 25.43 14.11 4.12
N GLU A 150 26.29 15.08 3.86
CA GLU A 150 26.96 15.89 4.89
C GLU A 150 26.09 17.10 5.28
N ASN A 151 26.15 17.53 6.54
CA ASN A 151 25.39 18.69 7.06
C ASN A 151 23.86 18.62 6.83
N ALA A 152 23.27 17.43 7.01
CA ALA A 152 21.82 17.25 6.94
C ALA A 152 21.08 18.29 7.80
N HIS A 153 19.94 18.78 7.29
CA HIS A 153 19.11 19.85 7.89
C HIS A 153 19.62 21.29 7.72
N ASP A 154 20.69 21.51 6.94
CA ASP A 154 20.87 22.79 6.25
C ASP A 154 20.03 22.80 4.96
N ALA A 155 19.15 23.79 4.83
CA ALA A 155 18.18 23.83 3.74
C ALA A 155 18.83 23.93 2.35
N LEU A 156 19.98 24.60 2.21
CA LEU A 156 20.64 24.74 0.91
C LEU A 156 21.34 23.44 0.52
N GLU A 157 21.99 22.76 1.47
CA GLU A 157 22.61 21.46 1.22
C GLU A 157 21.58 20.38 0.90
N ASP A 158 20.42 20.37 1.57
CA ASP A 158 19.33 19.46 1.24
C ASP A 158 18.79 19.69 -0.19
N VAL A 159 18.67 20.96 -0.62
CA VAL A 159 18.30 21.29 -2.00
C VAL A 159 19.37 20.83 -3.00
N ARG A 160 20.66 21.04 -2.71
CA ARG A 160 21.76 20.58 -3.57
C ARG A 160 21.78 19.06 -3.71
N ALA A 161 21.58 18.34 -2.61
CA ALA A 161 21.44 16.88 -2.63
C ALA A 161 20.22 16.45 -3.47
N THR A 162 19.09 17.14 -3.32
CA THR A 162 17.87 16.88 -4.10
C THR A 162 18.10 17.05 -5.60
N VAL A 163 18.81 18.10 -6.02
CA VAL A 163 19.17 18.31 -7.43
C VAL A 163 20.02 17.15 -7.96
N LYS A 164 21.01 16.69 -7.19
CA LYS A 164 21.84 15.54 -7.58
C LYS A 164 21.02 14.24 -7.68
N VAL A 165 20.07 14.04 -6.76
CA VAL A 165 19.14 12.91 -6.80
C VAL A 165 18.31 12.95 -8.09
N LEU A 166 17.73 14.09 -8.45
CA LEU A 166 16.94 14.20 -9.69
C LEU A 166 17.79 13.91 -10.93
N HIS A 167 19.04 14.40 -11.00
CA HIS A 167 19.95 14.04 -12.08
C HIS A 167 20.18 12.53 -12.16
N GLY A 168 20.49 11.88 -11.05
CA GLY A 168 20.68 10.43 -11.04
C GLY A 168 19.41 9.63 -11.31
N GLN A 169 18.23 10.16 -10.99
CA GLN A 169 16.94 9.57 -11.40
C GLN A 169 16.76 9.65 -12.92
N LEU A 170 17.01 10.81 -13.52
CA LEU A 170 16.95 11.00 -14.97
C LEU A 170 17.91 10.05 -15.69
N ASP A 171 19.16 9.94 -15.21
CA ASP A 171 20.16 9.06 -15.81
C ASP A 171 19.77 7.58 -15.67
N ARG A 172 19.34 7.17 -14.47
CA ARG A 172 19.00 5.77 -14.20
C ARG A 172 17.74 5.31 -14.92
N TYR A 173 16.73 6.18 -15.03
CA TYR A 173 15.40 5.81 -15.50
C TYR A 173 15.04 6.30 -16.90
N ALA A 174 15.95 6.98 -17.62
CA ALA A 174 15.71 7.52 -18.96
C ALA A 174 14.99 6.55 -19.92
N ASP A 175 15.34 5.27 -19.86
CA ASP A 175 14.77 4.22 -20.71
C ASP A 175 13.98 3.15 -19.93
N THR A 176 13.72 3.36 -18.65
CA THR A 176 13.02 2.39 -17.82
C THR A 176 11.51 2.46 -18.08
N PRO A 177 10.89 1.37 -18.55
CA PRO A 177 9.43 1.31 -18.66
C PRO A 177 8.80 1.30 -17.26
N TYR A 178 7.68 2.01 -17.14
CA TYR A 178 6.82 2.01 -15.96
C TYR A 178 5.46 1.44 -16.37
N ASP A 179 5.05 0.38 -15.67
CA ASP A 179 3.71 -0.21 -15.75
C ASP A 179 2.89 0.40 -14.61
N ASP A 180 1.75 1.00 -14.95
CA ASP A 180 0.84 1.61 -13.98
C ASP A 180 -0.04 0.59 -13.24
N GLY A 181 0.03 -0.69 -13.62
CA GLY A 181 -0.78 -1.77 -13.06
C GLY A 181 -2.11 -1.97 -13.78
N ASP A 182 -2.50 -1.05 -14.68
CA ASP A 182 -3.71 -1.14 -15.51
C ASP A 182 -3.38 -1.61 -16.94
N GLY A 183 -2.15 -2.06 -17.15
CA GLY A 183 -1.64 -2.55 -18.44
C GLY A 183 -1.13 -1.45 -19.36
N ASN A 184 -0.98 -0.20 -18.89
CA ASN A 184 -0.34 0.84 -19.66
C ASN A 184 1.15 0.93 -19.33
N ILE A 185 1.98 0.83 -20.35
CA ILE A 185 3.43 0.96 -20.23
C ILE A 185 3.86 2.32 -20.77
N SER A 186 4.56 3.10 -19.95
CA SER A 186 5.10 4.42 -20.30
C SER A 186 6.58 4.55 -19.93
N LYS A 187 7.23 5.65 -20.32
CA LYS A 187 8.58 6.03 -19.86
C LYS A 187 8.52 7.42 -19.24
N PRO A 188 8.09 7.56 -17.98
CA PRO A 188 7.69 8.86 -17.47
C PRO A 188 8.86 9.70 -16.95
N VAL A 189 9.99 9.08 -16.57
CA VAL A 189 11.17 9.79 -16.05
C VAL A 189 12.05 10.28 -17.20
N GLN A 190 11.59 11.34 -17.87
CA GLN A 190 12.31 12.00 -18.96
C GLN A 190 12.86 13.34 -18.51
N ASN A 191 13.89 13.85 -19.18
CA ASN A 191 14.39 15.21 -18.96
C ASN A 191 13.46 16.26 -19.63
N ASP A 192 12.18 16.18 -19.26
CA ASP A 192 11.09 17.06 -19.66
C ASP A 192 10.25 17.36 -18.42
N MET A 193 10.16 18.63 -18.06
CA MET A 193 9.55 19.02 -16.77
C MET A 193 8.04 18.79 -16.74
N GLN A 194 7.37 18.81 -17.91
CA GLN A 194 5.94 18.52 -17.97
C GLN A 194 5.71 17.02 -17.76
N ALA A 195 6.50 16.16 -18.41
CA ALA A 195 6.43 14.71 -18.20
C ALA A 195 6.68 14.31 -16.74
N LEU A 196 7.70 14.90 -16.11
CA LEU A 196 7.97 14.67 -14.68
C LEU A 196 6.84 15.19 -13.78
N HIS A 197 6.28 16.35 -14.11
CA HIS A 197 5.14 16.91 -13.37
C HIS A 197 3.93 15.99 -13.46
N ASP A 198 3.55 15.56 -14.66
CA ASP A 198 2.40 14.69 -14.90
C ASP A 198 2.57 13.34 -14.19
N PHE A 199 3.80 12.80 -14.16
CA PHE A 199 4.09 11.53 -13.48
C PHE A 199 4.06 11.62 -11.95
N THR A 200 4.48 12.76 -11.39
CA THR A 200 4.58 12.93 -9.93
C THR A 200 3.35 13.58 -9.31
N THR A 201 2.40 14.04 -10.13
CA THR A 201 1.19 14.71 -9.67
C THR A 201 -0.01 13.77 -9.78
N ASP A 202 -0.71 13.59 -8.66
CA ASP A 202 -2.02 12.97 -8.70
C ASP A 202 -3.05 13.97 -9.23
N LEU A 203 -3.28 13.94 -10.55
CA LEU A 203 -4.22 14.82 -11.26
C LEU A 203 -5.67 14.69 -10.77
N ARG A 204 -5.98 13.70 -9.92
CA ARG A 204 -7.31 13.57 -9.30
C ARG A 204 -7.57 14.68 -8.30
N PHE A 205 -6.55 15.23 -7.64
CA PHE A 205 -6.73 16.26 -6.60
C PHE A 205 -6.55 17.68 -7.14
N ALA A 206 -7.46 18.57 -6.76
CA ALA A 206 -7.40 19.98 -7.16
C ALA A 206 -6.49 20.80 -6.23
N ASP A 207 -6.12 20.28 -5.05
CA ASP A 207 -5.24 20.96 -4.10
C ASP A 207 -4.25 20.03 -3.39
N VAL A 208 -3.12 20.58 -2.92
CA VAL A 208 -2.03 19.85 -2.25
C VAL A 208 -2.42 19.26 -0.89
N THR A 209 -3.51 19.71 -0.28
CA THR A 209 -4.03 19.17 0.99
C THR A 209 -5.16 18.16 0.79
N GLN A 210 -5.43 17.77 -0.47
CA GLN A 210 -6.40 16.77 -0.91
C GLN A 210 -7.82 17.00 -0.35
N LYS A 211 -8.21 18.26 -0.16
CA LYS A 211 -9.57 18.63 0.29
C LYS A 211 -10.54 18.74 -0.88
N LEU A 212 -10.03 18.95 -2.09
CA LEU A 212 -10.77 19.13 -3.32
C LEU A 212 -10.21 18.14 -4.35
N LYS A 213 -11.07 17.62 -5.21
CA LYS A 213 -10.71 16.71 -6.30
C LYS A 213 -11.54 17.01 -7.54
N TYR A 214 -11.12 16.47 -8.68
CA TYR A 214 -11.91 16.49 -9.90
C TYR A 214 -12.84 15.26 -9.93
N ASP A 215 -14.09 15.45 -10.33
CA ASP A 215 -14.98 14.36 -10.69
C ASP A 215 -14.78 13.92 -12.15
N LEU A 216 -15.58 12.96 -12.62
CA LEU A 216 -15.49 12.42 -13.98
C LEU A 216 -15.80 13.45 -15.06
N ASP A 217 -16.54 14.51 -14.72
CA ASP A 217 -16.87 15.61 -15.63
C ASP A 217 -15.81 16.73 -15.56
N GLY A 218 -14.74 16.55 -14.79
CA GLY A 218 -13.68 17.54 -14.59
C GLY A 218 -14.10 18.70 -13.66
N GLN A 219 -15.20 18.58 -12.92
CA GLN A 219 -15.63 19.60 -11.97
C GLN A 219 -14.91 19.44 -10.64
N VAL A 220 -14.61 20.55 -9.98
CA VAL A 220 -14.03 20.52 -8.63
C VAL A 220 -15.12 20.13 -7.62
N VAL A 221 -14.93 19.00 -6.95
CA VAL A 221 -15.79 18.48 -5.89
C VAL A 221 -15.05 18.39 -4.55
N PHE A 222 -15.79 18.37 -3.45
CA PHE A 222 -15.19 18.13 -2.13
C PHE A 222 -14.64 16.70 -2.02
N ASN A 223 -13.52 16.54 -1.32
CA ASN A 223 -12.92 15.25 -0.98
C ASN A 223 -12.89 15.00 0.54
N PHE A 224 -13.71 15.72 1.32
CA PHE A 224 -13.76 15.58 2.78
C PHE A 224 -15.13 15.92 3.35
N GLY A 225 -15.34 15.46 4.60
CA GLY A 225 -16.52 15.77 5.39
C GLY A 225 -17.82 15.22 4.80
N LYS A 226 -18.95 15.66 5.35
CA LYS A 226 -20.29 15.19 4.98
C LYS A 226 -20.75 15.59 3.56
N TYR A 227 -19.99 16.46 2.87
CA TYR A 227 -20.28 16.93 1.52
C TYR A 227 -19.33 16.36 0.46
N ASN A 228 -18.56 15.32 0.81
CA ASN A 228 -17.67 14.62 -0.11
C ASN A 228 -18.40 14.26 -1.43
N GLY A 229 -17.76 14.55 -2.55
CA GLY A 229 -18.28 14.34 -3.91
C GLY A 229 -19.23 15.42 -4.43
N GLN A 230 -19.60 16.44 -3.65
CA GLN A 230 -20.48 17.51 -4.12
C GLN A 230 -19.72 18.62 -4.88
N PRO A 231 -20.27 19.18 -5.98
CA PRO A 231 -19.63 20.27 -6.73
C PRO A 231 -19.44 21.54 -5.90
N VAL A 232 -18.18 21.98 -5.77
CA VAL A 232 -17.75 23.07 -4.89
C VAL A 232 -18.40 24.39 -5.28
N GLY A 233 -18.30 24.78 -6.56
CA GLY A 233 -18.81 26.06 -7.04
C GLY A 233 -20.31 26.22 -6.79
N LYS A 234 -21.10 25.23 -7.20
CA LYS A 234 -22.56 25.18 -7.00
C LYS A 234 -22.94 25.18 -5.52
N PHE A 235 -22.28 24.36 -4.72
CA PHE A 235 -22.60 24.20 -3.30
C PHE A 235 -22.31 25.48 -2.53
N LEU A 236 -21.09 26.01 -2.64
CA LEU A 236 -20.65 27.21 -1.91
C LEU A 236 -21.28 28.51 -2.43
N TYR A 237 -21.76 28.51 -3.67
CA TYR A 237 -22.60 29.60 -4.17
C TYR A 237 -23.92 29.68 -3.40
N LYS A 238 -24.54 28.51 -3.11
CA LYS A 238 -25.80 28.43 -2.36
C LYS A 238 -25.59 28.59 -0.85
N ASP A 239 -24.56 27.96 -0.31
CA ASP A 239 -24.24 28.00 1.12
C ASP A 239 -23.10 28.99 1.43
N ARG A 240 -23.47 30.26 1.55
CA ARG A 240 -22.53 31.34 1.88
C ARG A 240 -21.94 31.24 3.28
N GLN A 241 -22.65 30.62 4.22
CA GLN A 241 -22.14 30.44 5.58
C GLN A 241 -21.01 29.42 5.58
N TYR A 242 -21.17 28.31 4.85
CA TYR A 242 -20.12 27.30 4.72
C TYR A 242 -18.90 27.82 3.94
N LEU A 243 -19.11 28.63 2.89
CA LEU A 243 -18.01 29.35 2.23
C LEU A 243 -17.24 30.25 3.22
N GLY A 244 -17.96 31.04 4.02
CA GLY A 244 -17.35 31.88 5.05
C GLY A 244 -16.57 31.06 6.09
N TRP A 245 -17.09 29.91 6.51
CA TRP A 245 -16.38 29.00 7.41
C TRP A 245 -15.07 28.49 6.79
N MET A 246 -15.09 28.02 5.54
CA MET A 246 -13.88 27.54 4.87
C MET A 246 -12.81 28.62 4.71
N LEU A 247 -13.21 29.86 4.39
CA LEU A 247 -12.26 30.97 4.24
C LEU A 247 -11.59 31.38 5.56
N ASN A 248 -12.29 31.21 6.69
CA ASN A 248 -11.80 31.60 8.01
C ASN A 248 -11.12 30.47 8.80
N LYS A 249 -11.27 29.21 8.37
CA LYS A 249 -10.61 28.05 9.00
C LYS A 249 -9.21 27.80 8.43
N ASP A 250 -8.52 26.84 9.06
CA ASP A 250 -7.15 26.40 8.72
C ASP A 250 -7.14 25.52 7.46
N PHE A 251 -7.66 26.05 6.36
CA PHE A 251 -7.45 25.51 5.02
C PHE A 251 -6.24 26.17 4.36
N SER A 252 -5.56 25.43 3.49
CA SER A 252 -4.42 25.96 2.73
C SER A 252 -4.86 27.15 1.88
N TYR A 253 -3.91 28.02 1.55
CA TYR A 253 -4.13 29.13 0.63
C TYR A 253 -4.74 28.64 -0.70
N GLN A 254 -4.22 27.53 -1.24
CA GLN A 254 -4.68 26.95 -2.50
C GLN A 254 -6.16 26.54 -2.45
N VAL A 255 -6.61 25.88 -1.37
CA VAL A 255 -8.03 25.54 -1.20
C VAL A 255 -8.87 26.81 -1.20
N LYS A 256 -8.46 27.84 -0.46
CA LYS A 256 -9.21 29.11 -0.35
C LYS A 256 -9.30 29.84 -1.71
N ASP A 257 -8.22 29.84 -2.49
CA ASP A 257 -8.20 30.43 -3.83
C ASP A 257 -9.10 29.66 -4.81
N ILE A 258 -9.04 28.32 -4.81
CA ILE A 258 -9.87 27.47 -5.68
C ILE A 258 -11.35 27.68 -5.38
N ILE A 259 -11.77 27.58 -4.11
CA ILE A 259 -13.21 27.71 -3.80
C ILE A 259 -13.76 29.09 -4.19
N GLN A 260 -12.95 30.15 -4.12
CA GLN A 260 -13.36 31.48 -4.56
C GLN A 260 -13.52 31.55 -6.08
N LYS A 261 -12.59 30.97 -6.84
CA LYS A 261 -12.67 30.88 -8.30
C LYS A 261 -13.86 30.06 -8.77
N GLU A 262 -14.09 28.90 -8.17
CA GLU A 262 -15.21 28.00 -8.50
C GLU A 262 -16.58 28.66 -8.23
N VAL A 263 -16.72 29.33 -7.09
CA VAL A 263 -17.94 30.07 -6.75
C VAL A 263 -18.22 31.21 -7.72
N LYS A 264 -17.16 31.92 -8.13
CA LYS A 264 -17.26 33.01 -9.12
C LYS A 264 -17.63 32.47 -10.49
N ALA A 265 -16.96 31.43 -10.96
CA ALA A 265 -17.24 30.78 -12.24
C ALA A 265 -18.68 30.28 -12.30
N TYR A 266 -19.18 29.65 -11.23
CA TYR A 266 -20.56 29.21 -11.14
C TYR A 266 -21.56 30.38 -11.22
N ALA A 267 -21.28 31.50 -10.53
CA ALA A 267 -22.10 32.70 -10.59
C ALA A 267 -22.16 33.30 -12.01
N ASP A 268 -21.01 33.36 -12.69
CA ASP A 268 -20.88 33.91 -14.03
C ASP A 268 -21.61 33.05 -15.07
N ASN A 269 -21.59 31.72 -14.92
CA ASN A 269 -22.32 30.79 -15.79
C ASN A 269 -23.84 30.92 -15.64
N LEU A 270 -24.33 31.07 -14.41
CA LEU A 270 -25.75 31.34 -14.15
C LEU A 270 -26.21 32.66 -14.80
N ALA A 271 -25.38 33.71 -14.72
CA ALA A 271 -25.70 35.00 -15.33
C ALA A 271 -25.78 34.95 -16.86
N LYS A 272 -25.08 33.99 -17.49
CA LYS A 272 -25.07 33.78 -18.94
C LYS A 272 -26.17 32.82 -19.44
N GLY A 273 -27.02 32.29 -18.56
CA GLY A 273 -28.09 31.37 -18.93
C GLY A 273 -27.59 30.01 -19.43
N GLN A 274 -26.33 29.66 -19.17
CA GLN A 274 -25.80 28.33 -19.42
C GLN A 274 -26.16 27.46 -18.22
N ASN A 275 -26.78 26.30 -18.45
CA ASN A 275 -26.93 25.30 -17.40
C ASN A 275 -25.53 24.81 -17.03
N ALA A 276 -25.12 25.13 -15.81
CA ALA A 276 -23.90 24.67 -15.15
C ALA A 276 -24.04 23.25 -14.62
#